data_AF-A0AAD2PXR8-F1
#
_entry.id   AF-A0AAD2PXR8-F1
#
_cell.length_a   1.000
_cell.length_b   1.000
_cell.length_c   1.000
_cell.angle_alpha   90.00
_cell.angle_beta   90.00
_cell.angle_gamma   90.00
#
_symmetry.space_group_name_H-M   'P 1'
#
loop_
_entity.id
_entity.type
_entity.pdbx_description
1 polymer ?
#
loop_
_entity_poly.entity_id
_entity_poly.type
_entity_poly.pdbx_seq_one_letter_code
_entity_poly.pdbx_strand_id
1 'polypeptide(L)'
;MASSIQEWKGKAICVVTSDGRTIMGDLVGNDQVQNVILEDAQERIYSNDAPVETVELGLYVIRGDNVCMIADYDKEKLVDTAAPPLPTILQQQH
;
A
#
# COMPACT_ATOMS: atom_id res chain seq x y z
N MET A 1 5.45 4.41 -21.80
CA MET A 1 4.37 5.27 -21.30
C MET A 1 4.23 4.93 -19.83
N ALA A 2 4.46 5.87 -18.92
CA ALA A 2 4.18 5.61 -17.51
C ALA A 2 2.66 5.47 -17.38
N SER A 3 2.19 4.31 -16.97
CA SER A 3 0.78 4.10 -16.62
C SER A 3 0.44 5.10 -15.52
N SER A 4 -0.55 5.96 -15.78
CA SER A 4 -0.96 6.93 -14.78
C SER A 4 -1.78 6.21 -13.73
N ILE A 5 -1.44 6.37 -12.45
CA ILE A 5 -2.22 5.82 -11.31
C ILE A 5 -3.72 6.18 -11.38
N GLN A 6 -4.06 7.27 -12.09
CA GLN A 6 -5.44 7.66 -12.37
C GLN A 6 -6.25 6.55 -13.07
N GLU A 7 -5.61 5.68 -13.86
CA GLU A 7 -6.24 4.54 -14.53
C GLU A 7 -6.66 3.42 -13.54
N TRP A 8 -6.15 3.47 -12.31
CA TRP A 8 -6.47 2.52 -11.25
C TRP A 8 -7.57 3.02 -10.32
N LYS A 9 -8.20 4.16 -10.63
CA LYS A 9 -9.31 4.69 -9.84
C LYS A 9 -10.45 3.66 -9.76
N GLY A 10 -10.91 3.38 -8.54
CA GLY A 10 -11.91 2.36 -8.24
C GLY A 10 -11.39 0.92 -8.27
N LYS A 11 -10.08 0.71 -8.42
CA LYS A 11 -9.45 -0.62 -8.32
C LYS A 11 -8.79 -0.80 -6.95
N ALA A 12 -8.63 -2.07 -6.59
CA ALA A 12 -7.84 -2.48 -5.44
C ALA A 12 -6.35 -2.20 -5.70
N ILE A 13 -5.73 -1.44 -4.80
CA ILE A 13 -4.31 -1.15 -4.85
C ILE A 13 -3.63 -1.46 -3.52
N CYS A 14 -2.36 -1.83 -3.61
CA CYS A 14 -1.46 -2.02 -2.51
C CYS A 14 -0.44 -0.88 -2.53
N VAL A 15 -0.28 -0.21 -1.38
CA VAL A 15 0.68 0.86 -1.16
C VAL A 15 1.69 0.41 -0.13
N VAL A 16 2.95 0.38 -0.54
CA VAL A 16 4.08 0.20 0.39
C VAL A 16 4.59 1.59 0.76
N THR A 17 4.70 1.82 2.05
CA THR A 17 5.18 3.08 2.63
C THR A 17 6.67 3.01 2.93
N SER A 18 7.31 4.18 3.01
CA SER A 18 8.75 4.31 3.27
C SER A 18 9.21 3.71 4.60
N ASP A 19 8.32 3.63 5.60
CA ASP A 19 8.57 2.99 6.90
C ASP A 19 8.37 1.47 6.88
N GLY A 20 7.95 0.89 5.75
CA GLY A 20 7.83 -0.56 5.55
C GLY A 20 6.42 -1.11 5.79
N ARG A 21 5.40 -0.26 5.92
CA ARG A 21 4.01 -0.71 6.09
C ARG A 21 3.36 -1.02 4.75
N THR A 22 2.54 -2.06 4.73
CA THR A 22 1.76 -2.49 3.56
C THR A 22 0.29 -2.15 3.78
N ILE A 23 -0.23 -1.22 3.00
CA ILE A 23 -1.61 -0.75 3.12
C ILE A 23 -2.35 -1.09 1.83
N MET A 24 -3.43 -1.84 1.95
CA MET A 24 -4.27 -2.27 0.83
C MET A 24 -5.62 -1.57 0.91
N GLY A 25 -6.22 -1.22 -0.22
CA GLY A 25 -7.55 -0.61 -0.25
C GLY A 25 -7.97 -0.24 -1.67
N ASP A 26 -9.17 0.32 -1.81
CA ASP A 26 -9.67 0.76 -3.12
C ASP A 26 -9.28 2.22 -3.37
N LEU A 27 -8.66 2.49 -4.52
CA LEU A 27 -8.20 3.84 -4.86
C LEU A 27 -9.38 4.76 -5.17
N VAL A 28 -9.65 5.71 -4.28
CA VAL A 28 -10.70 6.73 -4.50
C VAL A 28 -10.15 7.97 -5.19
N GLY A 29 -8.90 8.32 -4.89
CA GLY A 29 -8.29 9.52 -5.45
C GLY A 29 -6.79 9.57 -5.27
N ASN A 30 -6.16 10.31 -6.17
CA ASN A 30 -4.76 10.66 -6.07
C ASN A 30 -4.56 12.10 -6.57
N ASP A 31 -3.40 12.70 -6.26
CA ASP A 31 -2.98 13.97 -6.84
C ASP A 31 -1.64 13.86 -7.58
N GLN A 32 -1.17 15.00 -8.08
CA GLN A 32 0.07 15.11 -8.85
C GLN A 32 1.34 14.82 -8.04
N VAL A 33 1.28 14.93 -6.71
CA VAL A 33 2.40 14.62 -5.80
C VAL A 33 2.25 13.22 -5.17
N GLN A 34 1.34 12.39 -5.70
CA GLN A 34 1.09 11.03 -5.26
C GLN A 34 0.57 10.93 -3.82
N ASN A 35 -0.13 11.95 -3.31
CA ASN A 35 -1.01 11.69 -2.17
C ASN A 35 -2.10 10.72 -2.62
N VAL A 36 -2.39 9.70 -1.82
CA VAL A 36 -3.33 8.62 -2.16
C VAL A 36 -4.45 8.56 -1.13
N ILE A 37 -5.68 8.43 -1.61
CA ILE A 37 -6.87 8.23 -0.79
C ILE A 37 -7.40 6.83 -1.07
N LEU A 38 -7.46 6.00 -0.02
CA LEU A 38 -7.97 4.65 -0.06
C LEU A 38 -9.28 4.56 0.74
N GLU A 39 -10.28 3.90 0.17
CA GLU A 39 -11.46 3.42 0.90
C GLU A 39 -11.28 1.94 1.25
N ASP A 40 -11.96 1.49 2.30
CA ASP A 40 -11.83 0.14 2.86
C ASP A 40 -10.37 -0.28 3.07
N ALA A 41 -9.56 0.67 3.55
CA ALA A 41 -8.14 0.48 3.72
C ALA A 41 -7.85 -0.46 4.88
N GLN A 42 -6.90 -1.37 4.65
CA GLN A 42 -6.43 -2.39 5.59
C GLN A 42 -4.92 -2.39 5.61
N GLU A 43 -4.32 -2.35 6.80
CA GLU A 43 -2.90 -2.60 6.97
C GLU A 43 -2.65 -4.10 7.14
N ARG A 44 -1.70 -4.63 6.37
CA ARG A 44 -1.20 -6.00 6.50
C ARG A 44 0.09 -6.00 7.30
N ILE A 45 0.08 -6.65 8.46
CA ILE A 45 1.23 -6.79 9.35
C ILE A 45 1.82 -8.19 9.13
N TYR A 46 3.00 -8.24 8.54
CA TYR A 46 3.73 -9.46 8.25
C TYR A 46 4.66 -9.82 9.41
N SER A 47 4.77 -11.12 9.72
CA SER A 47 5.66 -11.66 10.75
C SER A 47 6.29 -12.96 10.26
N ASN A 48 7.48 -13.27 10.79
CA ASN A 48 8.21 -14.49 10.43
C ASN A 48 7.47 -15.77 10.85
N ASP A 49 6.85 -15.73 12.03
CA ASP A 49 6.36 -16.93 12.72
C ASP A 49 4.84 -16.94 12.92
N ALA A 50 4.15 -15.88 12.49
CA ALA A 50 2.72 -15.72 12.66
C ALA A 50 2.01 -15.45 11.32
N PRO A 51 0.74 -15.86 11.18
CA PRO A 51 -0.09 -15.45 10.05
C PRO A 51 -0.18 -13.93 9.93
N VAL A 52 -0.47 -13.45 8.72
CA VAL A 52 -0.65 -12.02 8.45
C VAL A 52 -1.79 -11.48 9.31
N GLU A 53 -1.48 -10.44 10.10
CA GLU A 53 -2.48 -9.70 10.85
C GLU A 53 -3.03 -8.55 10.00
N THR A 54 -4.32 -8.27 10.16
CA THR A 54 -5.03 -7.24 9.39
C THR A 54 -5.63 -6.22 10.33
N VAL A 55 -5.30 -4.95 10.10
CA VAL A 55 -5.86 -3.82 10.85
C VAL A 55 -6.72 -2.98 9.91
N GLU A 56 -8.01 -2.90 10.21
CA GLU A 56 -8.97 -2.06 9.47
C GLU A 56 -8.70 -0.57 9.76
N LEU A 57 -8.47 0.20 8.70
CA LEU A 57 -8.26 1.66 8.75
C LEU A 57 -9.46 2.44 8.20
N GLY A 58 -10.24 1.85 7.29
CA GLY A 58 -11.40 2.49 6.65
C GLY A 58 -10.96 3.52 5.60
N LEU A 59 -11.45 4.76 5.68
CA LEU A 59 -10.99 5.84 4.79
C LEU A 59 -9.60 6.33 5.24
N TYR A 60 -8.59 6.10 4.42
CA TYR A 60 -7.19 6.38 4.77
C TYR A 60 -6.48 7.25 3.74
N VAL A 61 -5.73 8.24 4.21
CA VAL A 61 -4.95 9.15 3.36
C VAL A 61 -3.47 8.94 3.59
N ILE A 62 -2.74 8.62 2.51
CA ILE A 62 -1.30 8.45 2.51
C ILE A 62 -0.67 9.68 1.85
N ARG A 63 0.26 10.31 2.56
CA ARG A 63 1.04 11.44 2.02
C ARG A 63 2.06 10.91 1.00
N GLY A 64 2.14 11.54 -0.16
CA GLY A 64 2.98 11.11 -1.28
C GLY A 64 4.47 10.98 -0.96
N ASP A 65 4.99 11.84 -0.08
CA ASP A 65 6.38 11.76 0.39
C ASP A 65 6.70 10.44 1.12
N ASN A 66 5.68 9.79 1.69
CA ASN A 66 5.81 8.52 2.41
C ASN A 66 5.53 7.31 1.51
N VAL A 67 5.10 7.51 0.26
CA VAL A 67 4.83 6.42 -0.67
C VAL A 67 6.14 5.91 -1.26
N CYS A 68 6.40 4.61 -1.10
CA CYS A 68 7.47 3.94 -1.82
C CYS A 68 6.98 3.39 -3.15
N MET A 69 5.90 2.61 -3.11
CA MET A 69 5.43 1.81 -4.25
C MET A 69 3.93 1.71 -4.20
N ILE A 70 3.32 1.70 -5.39
CA ILE A 70 1.89 1.45 -5.58
C ILE A 70 1.74 0.39 -6.67
N ALA A 71 0.91 -0.61 -6.43
CA ALA A 71 0.57 -1.64 -7.41
C ALA A 71 -0.92 -1.97 -7.35
N ASP A 72 -1.52 -2.24 -8.51
CA ASP A 72 -2.81 -2.90 -8.57
C ASP A 72 -2.67 -4.39 -8.24
N TYR A 73 -3.73 -4.97 -7.68
CA TYR A 73 -3.77 -6.40 -7.38
C TYR A 73 -5.18 -6.96 -7.55
N ASP A 74 -5.25 -8.27 -7.77
CA ASP A 74 -6.50 -9.00 -7.85
C ASP A 74 -6.87 -9.53 -6.46
N LYS A 75 -7.98 -9.02 -5.90
CA LYS A 75 -8.45 -9.42 -4.56
C LYS A 75 -8.71 -10.92 -4.47
N GLU A 76 -9.11 -11.58 -5.55
CA GLU A 76 -9.42 -13.02 -5.56
C GLU A 76 -8.15 -13.90 -5.56
N LYS A 77 -7.03 -13.35 -6.03
CA LYS A 77 -5.74 -14.06 -6.09
C LYS A 77 -4.81 -13.74 -4.92
N LEU A 78 -5.22 -12.84 -4.04
CA LEU A 78 -4.44 -12.50 -2.86
C LEU A 78 -4.42 -13.69 -1.90
N VAL A 79 -3.22 -14.21 -1.63
CA VAL A 79 -3.01 -15.25 -0.63
C VAL A 79 -2.03 -14.70 0.40
N ASP A 80 -2.52 -14.57 1.63
CA ASP A 80 -1.67 -14.16 2.74
C ASP A 80 -0.74 -15.32 3.13
N THR A 81 0.55 -15.13 2.89
CA THR A 81 1.60 -16.02 3.35
C THR A 81 2.43 -15.32 4.43
N ALA A 82 2.89 -16.09 5.41
CA ALA A 82 3.81 -15.57 6.41
C ALA A 82 5.09 -15.09 5.71
N ALA A 83 5.52 -13.88 6.05
CA ALA A 83 6.66 -13.20 5.45
C ALA A 83 7.33 -12.30 6.50
N PRO A 84 8.64 -12.04 6.40
CA PRO A 84 9.29 -11.07 7.26
C PRO A 84 8.70 -9.67 7.05
N PRO A 85 8.66 -8.81 8.09
CA PRO A 85 8.36 -7.39 7.94
C PRO A 85 9.28 -6.74 6.90
N LEU A 86 8.74 -5.82 6.10
CA LEU A 86 9.54 -5.07 5.14
C LEU A 86 10.47 -4.10 5.89
N PRO A 87 11.76 -4.00 5.51
CA PRO A 87 12.64 -3.01 6.08
C PRO A 87 12.24 -1.60 5.62
N THR A 88 12.45 -0.61 6.50
CA THR A 88 12.35 0.81 6.16
C THR A 88 13.31 1.16 5.02
N ILE A 89 12.86 2.05 4.14
CA ILE A 89 13.68 2.56 3.05
C ILE A 89 14.55 3.67 3.59
N LEU A 90 15.83 3.35 3.74
CA LEU A 90 16.84 4.34 4.05
C LEU A 90 17.13 5.14 2.77
N GLN A 91 16.66 6.38 2.69
CA GLN A 91 17.21 7.32 1.71
C GLN A 91 18.71 7.44 1.97
N GLN A 92 19.54 7.04 0.99
CA GLN A 92 20.97 7.27 1.08
C GLN A 92 21.21 8.79 1.13
N GLN A 93 21.56 9.29 2.32
CA GLN A 93 22.01 10.67 2.46
C GLN A 93 23.40 10.76 1.83
N HIS A 94 23.48 11.48 0.72
CA HIS A 94 24.72 11.88 0.07
C HIS A 94 25.16 13.26 0.56
#